data_AF-A0A967NAC4-F1
#
_entry.id   AF-A0A967NAC4-F1
#
_cell.length_a   1.000
_cell.length_b   1.000
_cell.length_c   1.000
_cell.angle_alpha   90.00
_cell.angle_beta   90.00
_cell.angle_gamma   90.00
#
_symmetry.space_group_name_H-M   'P 1'
#
loop_
_entity.id
_entity.type
_entity.pdbx_description
1 polymer ?
#
loop_
_entity_poly.entity_id
_entity_poly.type
_entity_poly.pdbx_seq_one_letter_code
_entity_poly.pdbx_strand_id
1 'polypeptide(L)' 'EWKERDPNPSFADRLREGGIFEEGELNELEEEVAAEVEAAVEFAEAGTLEPIEELTRFVYSEEAEG' A
#
# COMPACT_ATOMS: atom_id res chain seq x y z
N GLU A 1 -21.85 10.60 -9.84
CA GLU A 1 -21.37 10.01 -11.10
C GLU A 1 -20.04 9.26 -11.03
N TRP A 2 -18.87 9.84 -10.70
CA TRP A 2 -17.61 9.04 -10.75
C TRP A 2 -17.53 7.89 -9.73
N LYS A 3 -17.92 8.12 -8.47
CA LYS A 3 -17.95 7.06 -7.44
C LYS A 3 -18.93 5.92 -7.76
N GLU A 4 -19.97 6.18 -8.54
CA GLU A 4 -20.94 5.14 -8.95
C GLU A 4 -20.35 4.20 -10.01
N ARG A 5 -19.24 4.61 -10.66
CA ARG A 5 -18.51 3.84 -11.67
C ARG A 5 -17.16 3.36 -11.14
N ASP A 6 -17.08 3.12 -9.84
CA ASP A 6 -15.84 2.65 -9.22
C ASP A 6 -15.42 1.29 -9.80
N PRO A 7 -14.20 1.18 -10.37
CA PRO A 7 -13.72 -0.07 -10.96
C PRO A 7 -13.55 -1.20 -9.94
N ASN A 8 -13.34 -0.88 -8.66
CA ASN A 8 -13.07 -1.90 -7.64
C ASN A 8 -14.32 -2.74 -7.30
N PRO A 9 -15.47 -2.17 -6.84
CA PRO A 9 -16.66 -2.96 -6.59
C PRO A 9 -17.22 -3.59 -7.87
N SER A 10 -17.16 -2.88 -9.01
CA SER A 10 -17.64 -3.43 -10.29
C SER A 10 -16.82 -4.64 -10.77
N PHE A 11 -15.53 -4.70 -10.46
CA PHE A 11 -14.71 -5.86 -10.76
C PHE A 11 -14.97 -7.00 -9.77
N ALA A 12 -15.11 -6.71 -8.47
CA ALA A 12 -15.44 -7.71 -7.46
C ALA A 12 -16.77 -8.41 -7.77
N ASP A 13 -17.80 -7.67 -8.19
CA ASP A 13 -19.09 -8.24 -8.61
C ASP A 13 -18.93 -9.18 -9.80
N ARG A 14 -18.13 -8.81 -10.81
CA ARG A 14 -17.86 -9.67 -11.98
C ARG A 14 -17.12 -10.96 -11.61
N LEU A 15 -16.23 -10.92 -10.61
CA LEU A 15 -15.54 -12.11 -10.13
C LEU A 15 -16.49 -13.06 -9.39
N ARG A 16 -17.43 -12.52 -8.60
CA ARG A 16 -18.49 -13.32 -7.95
C ARG A 16 -19.44 -13.94 -8.96
N GLU A 17 -19.91 -13.15 -9.94
CA GLU A 17 -20.77 -13.66 -11.04
C GLU A 17 -20.07 -14.77 -11.83
N GLY A 18 -18.75 -14.70 -11.97
CA GLY A 18 -17.93 -15.72 -12.62
C GLY A 18 -17.62 -16.96 -11.77
N GLY A 19 -18.04 -16.99 -10.50
CA GLY A 19 -17.72 -18.08 -9.56
C GLY A 19 -16.23 -18.20 -9.22
N ILE A 20 -15.47 -17.11 -9.39
CA ILE A 20 -14.03 -17.04 -9.07
C ILE A 20 -13.82 -16.60 -7.62
N PHE A 21 -14.82 -15.94 -7.04
CA PHE A 21 -14.76 -15.35 -5.70
C PHE A 21 -16.06 -15.66 -4.95
N GLU A 22 -15.94 -16.24 -3.77
CA GLU A 22 -17.03 -16.63 -2.88
C GLU A 22 -17.45 -15.48 -1.94
N GLU A 23 -18.57 -15.69 -1.26
CA GLU A 23 -19.07 -14.76 -0.26
C GLU A 23 -18.16 -14.80 0.97
N GLY A 24 -17.52 -13.67 1.30
CA GLY A 24 -16.61 -13.56 2.45
C GLY A 24 -15.13 -13.46 2.10
N GLU A 25 -14.69 -14.01 0.96
CA GLU A 25 -13.26 -13.94 0.53
C GLU A 25 -12.79 -12.48 0.34
N LEU A 26 -13.71 -11.57 -0.05
CA LEU A 26 -13.37 -10.14 -0.14
C LEU A 26 -13.04 -9.56 1.24
N ASN A 27 -13.81 -9.95 2.25
CA ASN A 27 -13.65 -9.42 3.60
C ASN A 27 -12.35 -9.96 4.21
N GLU A 28 -12.04 -11.23 3.99
CA GLU A 28 -10.77 -11.84 4.43
C GLU A 28 -9.57 -11.10 3.80
N LEU A 29 -9.63 -10.82 2.49
CA LEU A 29 -8.61 -10.03 1.81
C LEU A 29 -8.50 -8.59 2.36
N GLU A 30 -9.64 -7.94 2.63
CA GLU A 30 -9.64 -6.61 3.23
C GLU A 30 -9.01 -6.60 4.63
N GLU A 31 -9.28 -7.63 5.44
CA GLU A 31 -8.68 -7.81 6.77
C GLU A 31 -7.16 -8.04 6.68
N GLU A 32 -6.70 -8.88 5.75
CA GLU A 32 -5.27 -9.11 5.51
C GLU A 32 -4.54 -7.84 5.10
N VAL A 33 -5.10 -7.09 4.13
CA VAL A 33 -4.51 -5.82 3.67
C VAL A 33 -4.51 -4.78 4.79
N ALA A 34 -5.57 -4.70 5.60
CA ALA A 34 -5.61 -3.78 6.74
C ALA A 34 -4.50 -4.11 7.75
N ALA A 35 -4.26 -5.39 8.04
CA ALA A 35 -3.19 -5.82 8.93
C ALA A 35 -1.79 -5.48 8.37
N GLU A 36 -1.57 -5.63 7.06
CA GLU A 36 -0.29 -5.25 6.42
C GLU A 36 -0.04 -3.74 6.51
N VAL A 37 -1.08 -2.93 6.24
CA VAL A 37 -0.99 -1.47 6.34
C VAL A 37 -0.70 -1.04 7.77
N GLU A 38 -1.37 -1.62 8.77
CA GLU A 38 -1.11 -1.32 10.18
C GLU A 38 0.34 -1.63 10.56
N ALA A 39 0.85 -2.80 10.17
CA ALA A 39 2.24 -3.17 10.43
C ALA A 39 3.24 -2.21 9.76
N ALA A 40 2.94 -1.73 8.55
CA ALA A 40 3.77 -0.74 7.86
C ALA A 40 3.76 0.62 8.57
N VAL A 41 2.61 1.03 9.12
CA VAL A 41 2.48 2.25 9.93
C VAL A 41 3.28 2.11 11.22
N GLU A 42 3.10 1.01 11.96
CA GLU A 42 3.85 0.74 13.20
C GLU A 42 5.37 0.78 12.96
N PHE A 43 5.83 0.17 11.85
CA PHE A 43 7.24 0.21 11.46
C PHE A 43 7.73 1.64 11.20
N ALA A 44 6.95 2.45 10.48
CA ALA A 44 7.31 3.84 10.18
C ALA A 44 7.33 4.71 11.45
N GLU A 45 6.37 4.52 12.37
CA GLU A 45 6.31 5.24 13.65
C GLU A 45 7.45 4.85 14.60
N ALA A 46 7.90 3.60 14.55
CA ALA A 46 9.08 3.14 15.29
C ALA A 46 10.41 3.60 14.68
N GLY A 47 10.38 4.24 13.51
CA GLY A 47 11.55 4.79 12.83
C GLY A 47 12.24 5.91 13.64
N THR A 48 13.55 6.02 13.48
CA THR A 48 14.34 7.12 14.06
C THR A 48 14.48 8.26 13.06
N LEU A 49 14.54 9.50 13.55
CA LEU A 49 14.89 10.65 12.72
C LEU A 49 16.33 10.51 12.20
N GLU A 50 16.52 10.88 10.93
CA GLU A 50 17.85 10.96 10.32
C GLU A 50 18.69 12.08 10.98
N PRO A 51 20.03 11.91 11.07
CA PRO A 51 20.91 12.98 11.52
C PRO A 51 20.78 14.24 10.65
N ILE A 52 20.89 15.42 11.26
CA ILE A 52 20.76 16.70 10.54
C ILE A 52 21.83 16.83 9.45
N GLU A 53 23.01 16.27 9.71
CA GLU A 53 24.16 16.28 8.81
C GLU A 53 23.90 15.50 7.51
N GLU A 54 22.97 14.53 7.52
CA GLU A 54 22.66 13.67 6.38
C GLU A 54 21.54 14.22 5.49
N LEU A 55 20.80 15.24 5.94
CA LEU A 55 19.62 15.77 5.23
C LEU A 55 19.91 16.24 3.79
N THR A 56 21.13 16.70 3.49
CA THR A 56 21.52 17.18 2.15
C THR A 56 22.33 16.15 1.34
N ARG A 57 22.53 14.94 1.87
CA ARG A 57 23.43 13.93 1.28
C ARG A 57 23.13 13.63 -0.18
N PHE A 58 21.85 13.57 -0.57
CA PHE A 58 21.40 13.16 -1.91
C PHE A 58 21.06 14.33 -2.85
N VAL A 59 21.48 15.56 -2.54
CA VAL A 59 21.25 16.73 -3.42
C VAL A 59 22.10 16.65 -4.69
N TYR A 60 23.32 16.13 -4.56
CA TYR A 60 24.21 15.82 -5.68
C TYR A 60 24.47 14.32 -5.70
N SER A 61 24.77 13.77 -6.87
CA SER A 61 25.26 12.39 -6.97
C SER A 61 26.58 12.25 -6.23
N GLU A 62 26.83 11.06 -5.66
CA GLU A 62 28.12 10.73 -5.09
C GLU A 62 29.23 10.90 -6.15
N GLU A 63 30.40 11.39 -5.72
CA GLU A 63 31.55 11.52 -6.62
C GLU A 63 31.89 10.12 -7.14
N ALA A 64 31.95 9.94 -8.46
CA ALA A 64 32.33 8.65 -9.02
C ALA A 64 33.72 8.30 -8.49
N GLU A 65 33.83 7.17 -7.76
CA GLU A 65 35.14 6.67 -7.31
C GLU A 65 36.05 6.55 -8.54
N GLY A 66 37.14 7.33 -8.54
CA GLY A 66 38.08 7.44 -9.66
C GLY A 66 39.02 6.25 -9.79
#